data_AF-A0A1Z9VF93-F1
#
_entry.id   AF-A0A1Z9VF93-F1
#
_cell.length_a   1.000
_cell.length_b   1.000
_cell.length_c   1.000
_cell.angle_alpha   90.00
_cell.angle_beta   90.00
_cell.angle_gamma   90.00
#
_symmetry.space_group_name_H-M   'P 1'
#
loop_
_entity.id
_entity.type
_entity.pdbx_description
1 polymer ?
#
loop_
_entity_poly.entity_id
_entity_poly.type
_entity_poly.pdbx_seq_one_letter_code
_entity_poly.pdbx_strand_id
1 'polypeptide(L)'
;MFSSSKKINYISEKDLFSIQIDEISQGFNQLKDFFVLRDDDNFIIYDRKCDHNGGKLCASENSIFCPLHNWEFDINEGEYTNKVKKKKIDFIVKDDNILIEKENLYLDLPSLNRNKKHEIKLTFFSHACLIFESKDFSFATDPWIEGFAFSGGWWINNLPPKGWKDKLNSLDFIYISHNHPDHLNEFTLSHLRKDMAFIVPNFVSKSVKNVLKKLGFKNIYSFDFQKYYKFRDSDLLITILKSGDFRDDSGLYFSYGDFSFLTSVDSNDLNFSRHPKNVTVYASNFAGGASGFPLCFDTLSEMEKKDYSSKNRKTIRAVVASNVRKIKPRFFLPYAGFFHERAKRDEYIATNNHKNSVEDFYALSEKTETLNLLEKDELFFENINLIKKNKIDRERNYPENPEQFMREIFKDSKMKNSEIKKYFQNSGFQDNLIVYITLLNDNKISKQFCVNFSEKNIQVDISEYCWQEIRLKNIHSEGKLKALELKIREDSFYWVLKNKKSWEDLSIGFQCRIDRVPDVYNANFWFHFTNIYI
;
A
#
# COMPACT_ATOMS: atom_id res chain seq x y z
N MET A 1 25.72 -13.60 2.02
CA MET A 1 24.45 -14.35 2.04
C MET A 1 23.85 -14.47 0.64
N PHE A 2 23.77 -13.36 -0.12
CA PHE A 2 23.37 -13.36 -1.52
C PHE A 2 24.58 -13.14 -2.43
N SER A 3 24.64 -13.84 -3.57
CA SER A 3 25.69 -13.64 -4.59
C SER A 3 25.35 -12.48 -5.54
N SER A 4 26.27 -12.12 -6.46
CA SER A 4 26.17 -10.97 -7.36
C SER A 4 24.79 -10.86 -8.02
N SER A 5 24.19 -9.66 -7.95
CA SER A 5 22.89 -9.36 -8.54
C SER A 5 22.94 -9.39 -10.06
N LYS A 6 21.92 -9.97 -10.71
CA LYS A 6 21.74 -9.94 -12.16
C LYS A 6 20.53 -9.09 -12.52
N LYS A 7 20.49 -8.51 -13.72
CA LYS A 7 19.33 -7.76 -14.20
C LYS A 7 18.16 -8.70 -14.45
N ILE A 8 16.95 -8.27 -14.09
CA ILE A 8 15.73 -8.99 -14.50
C ILE A 8 15.53 -8.85 -16.01
N ASN A 9 14.91 -9.87 -16.62
CA ASN A 9 14.54 -9.86 -18.03
C ASN A 9 13.03 -9.74 -18.19
N TYR A 10 12.60 -9.31 -19.37
CA TYR A 10 11.20 -9.27 -19.74
C TYR A 10 10.99 -9.92 -21.10
N ILE A 11 9.90 -10.68 -21.23
CA ILE A 11 9.40 -11.19 -22.50
C ILE A 11 8.32 -10.24 -22.99
N SER A 12 8.35 -9.96 -24.29
CA SER A 12 7.37 -9.14 -24.99
C SER A 12 6.34 -10.01 -25.68
N GLU A 13 5.05 -9.70 -25.51
CA GLU A 13 3.96 -10.23 -26.31
C GLU A 13 3.05 -9.09 -26.77
N LYS A 14 2.43 -9.24 -27.93
CA LYS A 14 1.51 -8.24 -28.48
C LYS A 14 0.06 -8.66 -28.24
N ASP A 15 -0.71 -7.77 -27.62
CA ASP A 15 -2.14 -7.93 -27.44
C ASP A 15 -2.89 -6.89 -28.27
N LEU A 16 -4.06 -7.29 -28.80
CA LEU A 16 -4.96 -6.38 -29.51
C LEU A 16 -6.02 -5.86 -28.55
N PHE A 17 -6.10 -4.54 -28.41
CA PHE A 17 -7.11 -3.84 -27.64
C PHE A 17 -8.16 -3.26 -28.58
N SER A 18 -9.44 -3.33 -28.18
CA SER A 18 -10.56 -2.73 -28.90
C SER A 18 -11.25 -1.74 -27.97
N ILE A 19 -11.49 -0.52 -28.46
CA ILE A 19 -12.21 0.54 -27.75
C ILE A 19 -13.36 0.99 -28.63
N GLN A 20 -14.60 0.99 -28.10
CA GLN A 20 -15.74 1.52 -28.85
C GLN A 20 -15.65 3.04 -28.94
N ILE A 21 -15.86 3.60 -30.13
CA ILE A 21 -15.76 5.05 -30.36
C ILE A 21 -16.79 5.82 -29.52
N ASP A 22 -17.97 5.27 -29.32
CA ASP A 22 -19.05 5.89 -28.53
C ASP A 22 -18.72 6.02 -27.03
N GLU A 23 -17.74 5.27 -26.53
CA GLU A 23 -17.24 5.39 -25.15
C GLU A 23 -16.25 6.56 -24.99
N ILE A 24 -15.81 7.19 -26.09
CA ILE A 24 -14.81 8.27 -26.09
C ILE A 24 -15.52 9.61 -26.28
N SER A 25 -15.51 10.45 -25.25
CA SER A 25 -16.08 11.81 -25.32
C SER A 25 -15.20 12.75 -26.16
N GLN A 26 -15.72 13.91 -26.60
CA GLN A 26 -14.88 14.94 -27.22
C GLN A 26 -13.81 15.46 -26.23
N GLY A 27 -12.62 15.77 -26.74
CA GLY A 27 -11.48 16.21 -25.93
C GLY A 27 -10.71 15.07 -25.25
N PHE A 28 -10.24 15.32 -24.03
CA PHE A 28 -9.37 14.41 -23.29
C PHE A 28 -10.15 13.27 -22.62
N ASN A 29 -9.72 12.04 -22.89
CA ASN A 29 -10.24 10.83 -22.28
C ASN A 29 -9.11 10.04 -21.64
N GLN A 30 -9.32 9.63 -20.40
CA GLN A 30 -8.40 8.76 -19.68
C GLN A 30 -8.97 7.35 -19.60
N LEU A 31 -8.39 6.45 -20.38
CA LEU A 31 -8.68 5.02 -20.30
C LEU A 31 -7.69 4.32 -19.37
N LYS A 32 -7.91 3.03 -19.09
CA LYS A 32 -7.05 2.24 -18.18
C LYS A 32 -5.58 2.25 -18.58
N ASP A 33 -5.33 2.10 -19.88
CA ASP A 33 -4.00 1.90 -20.46
C ASP A 33 -3.58 3.02 -21.43
N PHE A 34 -4.53 3.88 -21.82
CA PHE A 34 -4.34 4.89 -22.86
C PHE A 34 -4.90 6.24 -22.43
N PHE A 35 -4.29 7.31 -22.93
CA PHE A 35 -4.93 8.60 -23.05
C PHE A 35 -5.37 8.78 -24.49
N VAL A 36 -6.60 9.26 -24.69
CA VAL A 36 -7.17 9.53 -26.01
C VAL A 36 -7.61 10.98 -26.06
N LEU A 37 -7.06 11.74 -27.01
CA LEU A 37 -7.63 13.02 -27.43
C LEU A 37 -8.52 12.76 -28.64
N ARG A 38 -9.79 13.15 -28.53
CA ARG A 38 -10.77 13.11 -29.61
C ARG A 38 -11.10 14.52 -30.07
N ASP A 39 -11.08 14.72 -31.38
CA ASP A 39 -11.58 15.93 -32.04
C ASP A 39 -12.40 15.48 -33.26
N ASP A 40 -13.73 15.50 -33.12
CA ASP A 40 -14.68 14.87 -34.04
C ASP A 40 -14.35 13.38 -34.28
N ASP A 41 -13.91 13.03 -35.49
CA ASP A 41 -13.50 11.68 -35.90
C ASP A 41 -11.97 11.49 -35.88
N ASN A 42 -11.22 12.49 -35.41
CA ASN A 42 -9.77 12.41 -35.26
C ASN A 42 -9.41 11.93 -33.85
N PHE A 43 -8.46 11.00 -33.78
CA PHE A 43 -7.98 10.45 -32.52
C PHE A 43 -6.46 10.56 -32.43
N ILE A 44 -5.98 11.02 -31.28
CA ILE A 44 -4.57 10.94 -30.89
C ILE A 44 -4.49 10.09 -29.63
N ILE A 45 -3.68 9.03 -29.69
CA ILE A 45 -3.60 8.05 -28.62
C ILE A 45 -2.18 7.97 -28.09
N TYR A 46 -2.04 8.02 -26.77
CA TYR A 46 -0.79 7.80 -26.06
C TYR A 46 -0.97 6.66 -25.06
N ASP A 47 0.05 5.82 -24.88
CA ASP A 47 0.03 4.91 -23.73
C ASP A 47 0.17 5.73 -22.44
N ARG A 48 -0.29 5.14 -21.33
CA ARG A 48 -0.12 5.74 -20.01
C ARG A 48 1.19 5.33 -19.34
N LYS A 49 2.21 4.93 -20.08
CA LYS A 49 3.52 4.54 -19.56
C LYS A 49 4.50 5.70 -19.79
N CYS A 50 5.21 6.11 -18.75
CA CYS A 50 6.20 7.18 -18.83
C CYS A 50 7.44 6.69 -19.57
N ASP A 51 7.91 7.44 -20.56
CA ASP A 51 9.04 7.02 -21.40
C ASP A 51 10.39 6.99 -20.68
N HIS A 52 10.50 7.57 -19.48
CA HIS A 52 11.79 7.69 -18.80
C HIS A 52 12.16 6.41 -18.05
N ASN A 53 11.16 5.79 -17.39
CA ASN A 53 11.40 4.56 -16.62
C ASN A 53 10.16 3.66 -16.48
N GLY A 54 9.14 3.88 -17.32
CA GLY A 54 7.96 3.01 -17.35
C GLY A 54 6.90 3.26 -16.26
N GLY A 55 7.02 4.34 -15.48
CA GLY A 55 6.00 4.73 -14.50
C GLY A 55 4.63 4.97 -15.12
N LYS A 56 3.53 4.59 -14.46
CA LYS A 56 2.20 4.85 -15.01
C LYS A 56 1.86 6.34 -14.89
N LEU A 57 1.62 7.02 -16.01
CA LEU A 57 1.20 8.41 -16.05
C LEU A 57 -0.18 8.56 -15.39
N CYS A 58 -0.24 9.50 -14.45
CA CYS A 58 -1.43 9.87 -13.70
C CYS A 58 -1.89 11.24 -14.17
N ALA A 59 -3.19 11.42 -14.33
CA ALA A 59 -3.79 12.73 -14.57
C ALA A 59 -4.39 13.25 -13.26
N SER A 60 -4.11 14.51 -12.94
CA SER A 60 -4.87 15.34 -12.00
C SER A 60 -5.71 16.34 -12.81
N GLU A 61 -6.54 17.15 -12.14
CA GLU A 61 -7.40 18.14 -12.81
C GLU A 61 -6.63 19.06 -13.79
N ASN A 62 -5.35 19.35 -13.51
CA ASN A 62 -4.57 20.32 -14.28
C ASN A 62 -3.27 19.77 -14.90
N SER A 63 -2.91 18.50 -14.69
CA SER A 63 -1.62 17.99 -15.17
C SER A 63 -1.62 16.47 -15.37
N ILE A 64 -0.86 16.00 -16.36
CA ILE A 64 -0.48 14.59 -16.46
C ILE A 64 0.97 14.49 -15.99
N PHE A 65 1.29 13.58 -15.07
CA PHE A 65 2.65 13.47 -14.56
C PHE A 65 3.06 12.02 -14.29
N CYS A 66 4.36 11.78 -14.29
CA CYS A 66 4.96 10.52 -13.87
C CYS A 66 5.20 10.53 -12.35
N PRO A 67 4.60 9.62 -11.57
CA PRO A 67 4.76 9.60 -10.12
C PRO A 67 6.17 9.20 -9.65
N LEU A 68 7.01 8.65 -10.53
CA LEU A 68 8.37 8.23 -10.18
C LEU A 68 9.37 9.39 -10.12
N HIS A 69 9.19 10.41 -10.96
CA HIS A 69 10.19 11.48 -11.14
C HIS A 69 9.54 12.85 -11.37
N ASN A 70 8.21 12.97 -11.24
CA ASN A 70 7.42 14.19 -11.42
C ASN A 70 7.61 14.90 -12.77
N TRP A 71 7.94 14.16 -13.84
CA TRP A 71 7.90 14.76 -15.17
C TRP A 71 6.45 14.88 -15.60
N GLU A 72 6.07 16.09 -15.95
CA GLU A 72 4.77 16.41 -16.50
C GLU A 72 4.76 16.15 -18.01
N PHE A 73 3.65 15.64 -18.50
CA PHE A 73 3.35 15.35 -19.89
C PHE A 73 2.24 16.29 -20.33
N ASP A 74 2.52 17.14 -21.32
CA ASP A 74 1.49 17.91 -22.00
C ASP A 74 0.94 17.03 -23.13
N ILE A 75 -0.32 16.65 -23.00
CA ILE A 75 -0.96 15.77 -23.97
C ILE A 75 -1.27 16.47 -25.30
N ASN A 76 -1.50 17.78 -25.29
CA ASN A 76 -1.82 18.54 -26.50
C ASN A 76 -0.56 18.69 -27.36
N GLU A 77 0.56 19.01 -26.73
CA GLU A 77 1.87 19.09 -27.40
C GLU A 77 2.46 17.70 -27.68
N GLY A 78 2.06 16.68 -26.90
CA GLY A 78 2.64 15.34 -26.94
C GLY A 78 4.09 15.31 -26.43
N GLU A 79 4.46 16.25 -25.57
CA GLU A 79 5.82 16.41 -25.04
C GLU A 79 5.83 16.41 -23.51
N TYR A 80 6.91 15.93 -22.94
CA TYR A 80 7.20 16.16 -21.53
C TYR A 80 7.75 17.59 -21.32
N THR A 81 7.69 18.09 -20.09
CA THR A 81 8.22 19.43 -19.74
C THR A 81 9.69 19.64 -20.09
N ASN A 82 10.47 18.57 -20.22
CA ASN A 82 11.86 18.61 -20.66
C ASN A 82 12.06 18.41 -22.18
N LYS A 83 10.99 18.53 -22.98
CA LYS A 83 10.99 18.44 -24.45
C LYS A 83 11.21 17.06 -25.05
N VAL A 84 11.16 15.99 -24.25
CA VAL A 84 11.08 14.63 -24.79
C VAL A 84 9.68 14.42 -25.39
N LYS A 85 9.61 13.96 -26.65
CA LYS A 85 8.33 13.66 -27.32
C LYS A 85 7.87 12.24 -27.01
N LYS A 86 6.61 12.09 -26.59
CA LYS A 86 6.00 10.77 -26.43
C LYS A 86 5.54 10.22 -27.77
N LYS A 87 5.82 8.94 -28.02
CA LYS A 87 5.37 8.28 -29.25
C LYS A 87 3.84 8.14 -29.25
N LYS A 88 3.19 8.57 -30.34
CA LYS A 88 1.77 8.30 -30.60
C LYS A 88 1.60 6.80 -30.90
N ILE A 89 0.52 6.23 -30.38
CA ILE A 89 0.15 4.84 -30.67
C ILE A 89 -0.55 4.78 -32.01
N ASP A 90 -0.10 3.85 -32.84
CA ASP A 90 -0.78 3.50 -34.09
C ASP A 90 -2.03 2.68 -33.79
N PHE A 91 -3.12 2.97 -34.50
CA PHE A 91 -4.40 2.30 -34.34
C PHE A 91 -5.11 2.13 -35.69
N ILE A 92 -6.10 1.25 -35.72
CA ILE A 92 -6.98 1.03 -36.88
C ILE A 92 -8.41 1.25 -36.44
N VAL A 93 -9.18 2.05 -37.17
CA VAL A 93 -10.62 2.15 -36.96
C VAL A 93 -11.32 1.09 -37.80
N LYS A 94 -12.11 0.22 -37.16
CA LYS A 94 -12.88 -0.82 -37.83
C LYS A 94 -14.15 -1.13 -37.04
N ASP A 95 -15.29 -1.23 -37.72
CA ASP A 95 -16.59 -1.60 -37.12
C ASP A 95 -16.91 -0.77 -35.85
N ASP A 96 -16.80 0.56 -35.94
CA ASP A 96 -16.98 1.53 -34.83
C ASP A 96 -16.06 1.32 -33.61
N ASN A 97 -14.94 0.62 -33.82
CA ASN A 97 -13.92 0.38 -32.80
C ASN A 97 -12.56 0.92 -33.22
N ILE A 98 -11.83 1.48 -32.25
CA ILE A 98 -10.41 1.74 -32.33
C ILE A 98 -9.65 0.49 -31.88
N LEU A 99 -8.90 -0.09 -32.79
CA LEU A 99 -8.05 -1.26 -32.56
C LEU A 99 -6.60 -0.83 -32.34
N ILE A 100 -6.03 -1.19 -31.20
CA ILE A 100 -4.66 -0.84 -30.81
C ILE A 100 -3.87 -2.12 -30.58
N GLU A 101 -2.76 -2.29 -31.30
CA GLU A 101 -1.77 -3.33 -30.99
C GLU A 101 -0.82 -2.80 -29.90
N LYS A 102 -0.83 -3.42 -28.73
CA LYS A 102 0.03 -3.01 -27.60
C LYS A 102 1.00 -4.11 -27.22
N GLU A 103 2.25 -3.71 -27.09
CA GLU A 103 3.30 -4.55 -26.54
C GLU A 103 3.19 -4.61 -25.00
N ASN A 104 2.99 -5.81 -24.47
CA ASN A 104 2.98 -6.10 -23.04
C ASN A 104 4.26 -6.83 -22.65
N LEU A 105 4.88 -6.34 -21.57
CA LEU A 105 6.10 -6.92 -21.00
C LEU A 105 5.75 -7.78 -19.79
N TYR A 106 6.28 -9.00 -19.75
CA TYR A 106 6.11 -9.94 -18.65
C TYR A 106 7.45 -10.24 -18.02
N LEU A 107 7.50 -10.25 -16.69
CA LEU A 107 8.72 -10.58 -15.96
C LEU A 107 9.11 -12.02 -16.27
N ASP A 108 10.32 -12.20 -16.79
CA ASP A 108 10.91 -13.50 -17.02
C ASP A 108 12.14 -13.67 -16.12
N LEU A 109 11.99 -14.55 -15.14
CA LEU A 109 13.08 -14.93 -14.26
C LEU A 109 13.45 -16.38 -14.51
N PRO A 110 14.75 -16.68 -14.63
CA PRO A 110 15.19 -18.04 -14.85
C PRO A 110 14.80 -18.91 -13.66
N SER A 111 14.45 -20.16 -13.91
CA SER A 111 14.39 -21.17 -12.86
C SER A 111 15.68 -21.98 -12.86
N LEU A 112 16.19 -22.32 -11.69
CA LEU A 112 17.38 -23.16 -11.56
C LEU A 112 16.97 -24.62 -11.36
N ASN A 113 17.68 -25.55 -12.01
CA ASN A 113 17.55 -27.00 -11.78
C ASN A 113 16.11 -27.57 -11.82
N ARG A 114 15.27 -27.13 -12.78
CA ARG A 114 13.85 -27.57 -12.93
C ARG A 114 13.60 -29.08 -12.81
N ASN A 115 14.57 -29.90 -13.20
CA ASN A 115 14.46 -31.36 -13.16
C ASN A 115 14.66 -31.98 -11.77
N LYS A 116 15.03 -31.20 -10.75
CA LYS A 116 15.18 -31.68 -9.38
C LYS A 116 13.86 -31.57 -8.63
N LYS A 117 13.70 -32.42 -7.62
CA LYS A 117 12.60 -32.31 -6.66
C LYS A 117 12.92 -31.19 -5.65
N HIS A 118 12.05 -30.19 -5.58
CA HIS A 118 12.11 -29.09 -4.63
C HIS A 118 10.89 -29.11 -3.72
N GLU A 119 11.13 -29.30 -2.42
CA GLU A 119 10.09 -29.25 -1.39
C GLU A 119 10.14 -27.91 -0.68
N ILE A 120 9.00 -27.24 -0.59
CA ILE A 120 8.85 -25.97 0.12
C ILE A 120 7.57 -25.98 0.96
N LYS A 121 7.70 -25.53 2.21
CA LYS A 121 6.59 -25.34 3.13
C LYS A 121 6.29 -23.85 3.25
N LEU A 122 5.02 -23.48 3.11
CA LEU A 122 4.49 -22.14 3.32
C LEU A 122 3.59 -22.18 4.55
N THR A 123 3.89 -21.36 5.56
CA THR A 123 3.07 -21.24 6.79
C THR A 123 2.58 -19.81 6.97
N PHE A 124 1.28 -19.62 7.15
CA PHE A 124 0.67 -18.33 7.45
C PHE A 124 0.63 -18.07 8.95
N PHE A 125 1.30 -17.00 9.38
CA PHE A 125 1.33 -16.60 10.78
C PHE A 125 0.20 -15.61 11.10
N SER A 126 0.07 -14.54 10.32
CA SER A 126 -0.93 -13.48 10.49
C SER A 126 -0.88 -12.55 9.28
N HIS A 127 -1.89 -11.69 9.08
CA HIS A 127 -1.88 -10.58 8.12
C HIS A 127 -1.04 -10.80 6.84
N ALA A 128 0.17 -10.22 6.75
CA ALA A 128 1.12 -10.39 5.64
C ALA A 128 2.34 -11.28 6.00
N CYS A 129 2.34 -11.87 7.20
CA CYS A 129 3.37 -12.73 7.72
C CYS A 129 3.26 -14.16 7.21
N LEU A 130 4.05 -14.47 6.19
CA LEU A 130 4.23 -15.82 5.66
C LEU A 130 5.64 -16.30 5.98
N ILE A 131 5.78 -17.58 6.34
CA ILE A 131 7.07 -18.25 6.50
C ILE A 131 7.24 -19.26 5.38
N PHE A 132 8.39 -19.22 4.72
CA PHE A 132 8.81 -20.17 3.71
C PHE A 132 9.99 -20.98 4.22
N GLU A 133 9.90 -22.30 4.12
CA GLU A 133 10.94 -23.21 4.59
C GLU A 133 11.23 -24.28 3.56
N SER A 134 12.51 -24.55 3.34
CA SER A 134 13.02 -25.71 2.61
C SER A 134 14.25 -26.25 3.34
N LYS A 135 14.86 -27.31 2.81
CA LYS A 135 16.16 -27.79 3.30
C LYS A 135 17.31 -26.79 3.11
N ASP A 136 17.17 -25.83 2.19
CA ASP A 136 18.27 -24.93 1.78
C ASP A 136 18.13 -23.51 2.35
N PHE A 137 16.93 -23.11 2.78
CA PHE A 137 16.64 -21.76 3.28
C PHE A 137 15.36 -21.72 4.13
N SER A 138 15.26 -20.69 4.96
CA SER A 138 14.06 -20.33 5.68
C SER A 138 13.91 -18.81 5.83
N PHE A 139 12.75 -18.24 5.52
CA PHE A 139 12.52 -16.80 5.70
C PHE A 139 11.07 -16.45 5.96
N ALA A 140 10.84 -15.26 6.52
CA ALA A 140 9.50 -14.68 6.68
C ALA A 140 9.31 -13.41 5.86
N THR A 141 8.07 -13.06 5.58
CA THR A 141 7.66 -11.73 5.06
C THR A 141 6.97 -10.95 6.17
N ASP A 142 7.11 -9.62 6.22
CA ASP A 142 6.22 -8.66 6.91
C ASP A 142 5.63 -9.14 8.26
N PRO A 143 6.47 -9.40 9.30
CA PRO A 143 6.00 -9.94 10.56
C PRO A 143 5.25 -8.91 11.41
N TRP A 144 3.95 -9.12 11.58
CA TRP A 144 3.11 -8.44 12.56
C TRP A 144 2.30 -9.47 13.35
N ILE A 145 2.72 -9.78 14.58
CA ILE A 145 2.17 -10.87 15.42
C ILE A 145 1.56 -10.35 16.73
N GLU A 146 2.08 -9.25 17.27
CA GLU A 146 1.58 -8.60 18.49
C GLU A 146 1.61 -7.07 18.34
N GLY A 147 0.85 -6.39 19.21
CA GLY A 147 0.69 -4.94 19.18
C GLY A 147 -0.19 -4.42 18.03
N PHE A 148 -0.42 -3.11 18.03
CA PHE A 148 -1.26 -2.47 17.01
C PHE A 148 -0.47 -2.04 15.77
N ALA A 149 -1.21 -1.72 14.70
CA ALA A 149 -0.80 -0.86 13.61
C ALA A 149 -1.66 0.42 13.59
N PHE A 150 -1.14 1.50 12.99
CA PHE A 150 -1.81 2.79 12.81
C PHE A 150 -2.40 3.38 14.11
N SER A 151 -1.51 3.70 15.06
CA SER A 151 -1.84 4.30 16.37
C SER A 151 -3.04 3.67 17.12
N GLY A 152 -3.17 2.34 17.06
CA GLY A 152 -4.20 1.60 17.78
C GLY A 152 -5.49 1.37 17.00
N GLY A 153 -5.57 1.83 15.75
CA GLY A 153 -6.74 1.60 14.90
C GLY A 153 -6.85 0.15 14.42
N TRP A 154 -5.71 -0.51 14.18
CA TRP A 154 -5.66 -1.84 13.61
C TRP A 154 -5.03 -2.83 14.58
N TRP A 155 -5.69 -3.97 14.73
CA TRP A 155 -5.22 -5.10 15.51
C TRP A 155 -5.29 -6.37 14.67
N ILE A 156 -4.42 -7.33 14.95
CA ILE A 156 -4.42 -8.60 14.24
C ILE A 156 -5.74 -9.34 14.49
N ASN A 157 -6.30 -9.91 13.42
CA ASN A 157 -7.55 -10.66 13.47
C ASN A 157 -7.36 -12.19 13.67
N ASN A 158 -6.12 -12.67 13.63
CA ASN A 158 -5.78 -14.07 13.87
C ASN A 158 -5.07 -14.24 15.20
N LEU A 159 -5.40 -15.29 15.94
CA LEU A 159 -4.63 -15.66 17.12
C LEU A 159 -3.19 -16.03 16.72
N PRO A 160 -2.17 -15.52 17.44
CA PRO A 160 -0.78 -15.75 17.06
C PRO A 160 -0.43 -17.25 17.16
N PRO A 161 0.46 -17.77 16.29
CA PRO A 161 0.96 -19.14 16.40
C PRO A 161 1.74 -19.35 17.70
N LYS A 162 1.64 -20.55 18.29
CA LYS A 162 2.46 -20.88 19.47
C LYS A 162 3.94 -20.89 19.10
N GLY A 163 4.80 -20.38 20.01
CA GLY A 163 6.25 -20.36 19.80
C GLY A 163 6.71 -19.48 18.65
N TRP A 164 5.90 -18.51 18.21
CA TRP A 164 6.22 -17.66 17.06
C TRP A 164 7.53 -16.88 17.22
N LYS A 165 7.89 -16.47 18.45
CA LYS A 165 9.13 -15.74 18.76
C LYS A 165 10.35 -16.58 18.42
N ASP A 166 10.38 -17.83 18.90
CA ASP A 166 11.46 -18.77 18.61
C ASP A 166 11.50 -19.10 17.12
N LYS A 167 10.32 -19.29 16.51
CA LYS A 167 10.23 -19.57 15.09
C LYS A 167 10.83 -18.47 14.23
N LEU A 168 10.42 -17.21 14.40
CA LEU A 168 10.98 -16.08 13.65
C LEU A 168 12.48 -15.92 13.89
N ASN A 169 12.96 -16.12 15.12
CA ASN A 169 14.39 -16.02 15.45
C ASN A 169 15.24 -17.13 14.83
N SER A 170 14.65 -18.31 14.53
CA SER A 170 15.34 -19.43 13.87
C SER A 170 15.57 -19.25 12.36
N LEU A 171 14.89 -18.28 11.73
CA LEU A 171 14.93 -18.12 10.28
C LEU A 171 16.28 -17.57 9.80
N ASP A 172 16.60 -17.80 8.52
CA ASP A 172 17.80 -17.25 7.90
C ASP A 172 17.69 -15.73 7.74
N PHE A 173 16.53 -15.23 7.29
CA PHE A 173 16.27 -13.81 7.08
C PHE A 173 14.79 -13.45 7.11
N ILE A 174 14.48 -12.15 7.13
CA ILE A 174 13.14 -11.59 7.02
C ILE A 174 13.10 -10.57 5.89
N TYR A 175 12.09 -10.66 5.04
CA TYR A 175 11.76 -9.64 4.05
C TYR A 175 10.77 -8.64 4.64
N ILE A 176 11.03 -7.34 4.46
CA ILE A 176 10.07 -6.27 4.77
C ILE A 176 9.74 -5.51 3.48
N SER A 177 8.46 -5.45 3.13
CA SER A 177 7.95 -4.88 1.89
C SER A 177 7.91 -3.35 1.87
N HIS A 178 7.52 -2.71 2.97
CA HIS A 178 7.41 -1.26 3.09
C HIS A 178 7.34 -0.80 4.55
N ASN A 179 7.17 0.51 4.77
CA ASN A 179 7.32 1.15 6.08
C ASN A 179 6.03 1.26 6.91
N HIS A 180 4.89 0.77 6.42
CA HIS A 180 3.67 0.78 7.21
C HIS A 180 3.74 -0.17 8.42
N PRO A 181 3.11 0.19 9.55
CA PRO A 181 3.26 -0.51 10.82
C PRO A 181 2.61 -1.91 10.88
N ASP A 182 1.76 -2.27 9.93
CA ASP A 182 1.20 -3.62 9.74
C ASP A 182 2.15 -4.57 8.98
N HIS A 183 3.24 -4.04 8.41
CA HIS A 183 4.30 -4.82 7.73
C HIS A 183 5.67 -4.67 8.41
N LEU A 184 5.95 -3.50 8.96
CA LEU A 184 7.15 -3.14 9.72
C LEU A 184 6.80 -2.88 11.19
N ASN A 185 6.22 -3.88 11.84
CA ASN A 185 5.66 -3.72 13.17
C ASN A 185 6.74 -3.69 14.27
N GLU A 186 6.95 -2.52 14.90
CA GLU A 186 8.01 -2.34 15.90
C GLU A 186 7.84 -3.23 17.15
N PHE A 187 6.59 -3.53 17.56
CA PHE A 187 6.31 -4.38 18.72
C PHE A 187 6.77 -5.81 18.46
N THR A 188 6.35 -6.38 17.33
CA THR A 188 6.75 -7.72 16.90
C THR A 188 8.26 -7.81 16.69
N LEU A 189 8.85 -6.82 16.02
CA LEU A 189 10.29 -6.78 15.75
C LEU A 189 11.13 -6.62 17.02
N SER A 190 10.58 -6.07 18.11
CA SER A 190 11.31 -5.93 19.37
C SER A 190 11.76 -7.27 19.97
N HIS A 191 11.07 -8.37 19.62
CA HIS A 191 11.36 -9.73 20.07
C HIS A 191 12.42 -10.48 19.23
N LEU A 192 12.92 -9.86 18.17
CA LEU A 192 13.89 -10.51 17.28
C LEU A 192 15.34 -10.22 17.69
N ARG A 193 16.20 -11.20 17.43
CA ARG A 193 17.65 -11.11 17.59
C ARG A 193 18.22 -9.98 16.74
N LYS A 194 19.12 -9.18 17.32
CA LYS A 194 19.62 -7.95 16.67
C LYS A 194 20.57 -8.20 15.49
N ASP A 195 21.05 -9.44 15.36
CA ASP A 195 21.80 -9.94 14.21
C ASP A 195 20.91 -10.57 13.12
N MET A 196 19.57 -10.55 13.27
CA MET A 196 18.65 -11.03 12.22
C MET A 196 18.95 -10.32 10.89
N ALA A 197 19.05 -11.10 9.82
CA ALA A 197 19.22 -10.57 8.47
C ALA A 197 17.89 -10.08 7.92
N PHE A 198 17.86 -8.85 7.41
CA PHE A 198 16.71 -8.26 6.74
C PHE A 198 16.99 -8.03 5.27
N ILE A 199 16.05 -8.40 4.41
CA ILE A 199 16.02 -7.99 3.01
C ILE A 199 14.97 -6.90 2.89
N VAL A 200 15.36 -5.76 2.33
CA VAL A 200 14.47 -4.60 2.19
C VAL A 200 14.59 -3.99 0.80
N PRO A 201 13.52 -3.40 0.26
CA PRO A 201 13.59 -2.58 -0.94
C PRO A 201 14.58 -1.41 -0.76
N ASN A 202 15.37 -1.14 -1.80
CA ASN A 202 16.26 0.02 -1.82
C ASN A 202 15.52 1.31 -2.24
N PHE A 203 14.42 1.66 -1.56
CA PHE A 203 13.71 2.92 -1.79
C PHE A 203 14.64 4.13 -1.68
N VAL A 204 14.31 5.22 -2.38
CA VAL A 204 15.10 6.46 -2.33
C VAL A 204 15.07 7.05 -0.91
N SER A 205 13.91 7.04 -0.26
CA SER A 205 13.69 7.52 1.11
C SER A 205 14.46 6.76 2.19
N LYS A 206 14.85 5.50 1.91
CA LYS A 206 15.37 4.54 2.89
C LYS A 206 14.41 4.29 4.08
N SER A 207 13.11 4.51 3.89
CA SER A 207 12.07 4.45 4.94
C SER A 207 12.15 3.18 5.80
N VAL A 208 12.18 1.99 5.18
CA VAL A 208 12.30 0.71 5.90
C VAL A 208 13.64 0.56 6.61
N LYS A 209 14.75 0.83 5.91
CA LYS A 209 16.11 0.65 6.43
C LYS A 209 16.38 1.53 7.66
N ASN A 210 15.89 2.77 7.64
CA ASN A 210 16.10 3.73 8.72
C ASN A 210 15.38 3.30 10.00
N VAL A 211 14.14 2.81 9.88
CA VAL A 211 13.37 2.28 11.02
C VAL A 211 14.06 1.04 11.60
N LEU A 212 14.46 0.07 10.78
CA LEU A 212 15.17 -1.13 11.27
C LEU A 212 16.49 -0.77 11.98
N LYS A 213 17.25 0.21 11.47
CA LYS A 213 18.45 0.72 12.16
C LYS A 213 18.12 1.35 13.50
N LYS A 214 17.04 2.15 13.58
CA LYS A 214 16.57 2.77 14.83
C LYS A 214 16.18 1.72 15.87
N LEU A 215 15.64 0.57 15.45
CA LEU A 215 15.34 -0.58 16.31
C LEU A 215 16.59 -1.42 16.72
N GLY A 216 17.77 -1.05 16.23
CA GLY A 216 19.05 -1.65 16.60
C GLY A 216 19.48 -2.85 15.74
N PHE A 217 18.84 -3.12 14.60
CA PHE A 217 19.24 -4.21 13.70
C PHE A 217 20.48 -3.85 12.88
N LYS A 218 21.39 -4.81 12.75
CA LYS A 218 22.71 -4.60 12.12
C LYS A 218 22.79 -5.09 10.68
N ASN A 219 22.08 -6.18 10.37
CA ASN A 219 22.24 -6.91 9.10
C ASN A 219 21.11 -6.58 8.12
N ILE A 220 21.15 -5.41 7.50
CA ILE A 220 20.09 -4.93 6.58
C ILE A 220 20.63 -4.87 5.15
N TYR A 221 20.13 -5.76 4.30
CA TYR A 221 20.49 -5.89 2.89
C TYR A 221 19.44 -5.19 2.02
N SER A 222 19.80 -4.04 1.45
CA SER A 222 18.93 -3.30 0.53
C SER A 222 19.08 -3.86 -0.88
N PHE A 223 18.00 -4.40 -1.44
CA PHE A 223 17.99 -4.92 -2.82
C PHE A 223 17.51 -3.84 -3.78
N ASP A 224 18.25 -3.68 -4.87
CA ASP A 224 17.88 -2.78 -5.96
C ASP A 224 16.71 -3.38 -6.74
N PHE A 225 15.82 -2.50 -7.19
CA PHE A 225 14.83 -2.87 -8.19
C PHE A 225 15.51 -3.22 -9.51
N GLN A 226 14.79 -3.90 -10.40
CA GLN A 226 15.31 -4.39 -11.69
C GLN A 226 16.47 -5.40 -11.57
N LYS A 227 16.66 -6.00 -10.39
CA LYS A 227 17.66 -7.04 -10.16
C LYS A 227 17.10 -8.21 -9.38
N TYR A 228 17.61 -9.40 -9.69
CA TYR A 228 17.39 -10.59 -8.90
C TYR A 228 18.68 -11.11 -8.26
N TYR A 229 18.52 -11.84 -7.17
CA TYR A 229 19.57 -12.26 -6.26
C TYR A 229 19.44 -13.76 -6.00
N LYS A 230 20.57 -14.47 -5.98
CA LYS A 230 20.61 -15.88 -5.61
C LYS A 230 21.01 -16.03 -4.15
N PHE A 231 20.26 -16.82 -3.40
CA PHE A 231 20.55 -17.11 -1.99
C PHE A 231 21.61 -18.21 -1.87
N ARG A 232 22.80 -17.88 -1.34
CA ARG A 232 23.90 -18.83 -1.16
C ARG A 232 24.10 -19.68 -2.45
N ASP A 233 24.36 -20.98 -2.28
CA ASP A 233 24.44 -21.95 -3.37
C ASP A 233 23.13 -22.70 -3.64
N SER A 234 21.99 -22.20 -3.16
CA SER A 234 20.69 -22.84 -3.36
C SER A 234 20.03 -22.47 -4.70
N ASP A 235 18.93 -23.12 -5.02
CA ASP A 235 18.13 -22.82 -6.22
C ASP A 235 17.15 -21.65 -6.02
N LEU A 236 17.24 -20.93 -4.89
CA LEU A 236 16.37 -19.79 -4.59
C LEU A 236 16.86 -18.52 -5.28
N LEU A 237 16.02 -17.98 -6.17
CA LEU A 237 16.20 -16.67 -6.79
C LEU A 237 15.10 -15.72 -6.32
N ILE A 238 15.47 -14.53 -5.86
CA ILE A 238 14.56 -13.53 -5.30
C ILE A 238 14.72 -12.20 -6.04
N THR A 239 13.61 -11.52 -6.33
CA THR A 239 13.57 -10.12 -6.76
C THR A 239 12.54 -9.35 -5.93
N ILE A 240 12.83 -8.08 -5.67
CA ILE A 240 11.84 -7.13 -5.15
C ILE A 240 11.32 -6.30 -6.33
N LEU A 241 10.01 -6.09 -6.37
CA LEU A 241 9.31 -5.38 -7.43
C LEU A 241 8.68 -4.12 -6.86
N LYS A 242 8.98 -2.94 -7.40
CA LYS A 242 8.41 -1.67 -6.95
C LYS A 242 6.94 -1.56 -7.35
N SER A 243 6.11 -0.93 -6.52
CA SER A 243 4.80 -0.42 -6.96
C SER A 243 4.97 0.64 -8.05
N GLY A 244 4.02 0.70 -8.98
CA GLY A 244 4.04 1.58 -10.14
C GLY A 244 3.66 3.03 -9.84
N ASP A 245 3.20 3.30 -8.63
CA ASP A 245 2.83 4.62 -8.11
C ASP A 245 3.98 5.27 -7.31
N PHE A 246 3.68 6.41 -6.68
CA PHE A 246 4.66 7.20 -5.93
C PHE A 246 4.99 6.61 -4.56
N ARG A 247 4.27 5.56 -4.12
CA ARG A 247 4.42 5.01 -2.78
C ARG A 247 5.73 4.23 -2.65
N ASP A 248 6.21 4.17 -1.43
CA ASP A 248 7.27 3.25 -1.03
C ASP A 248 6.70 1.84 -0.77
N ASP A 249 5.90 1.35 -1.72
CA ASP A 249 5.34 0.00 -1.68
C ASP A 249 6.14 -0.92 -2.60
N SER A 250 6.30 -2.16 -2.17
CA SER A 250 6.94 -3.19 -2.99
C SER A 250 6.34 -4.57 -2.75
N GLY A 251 6.47 -5.42 -3.76
CA GLY A 251 6.13 -6.84 -3.67
C GLY A 251 7.36 -7.71 -3.88
N LEU A 252 7.18 -9.00 -3.63
CA LEU A 252 8.23 -10.01 -3.71
C LEU A 252 7.89 -11.01 -4.80
N TYR A 253 8.86 -11.33 -5.66
CA TYR A 253 8.80 -12.53 -6.47
C TYR A 253 10.02 -13.40 -6.19
N PHE A 254 9.80 -14.71 -6.05
CA PHE A 254 10.89 -15.65 -5.99
C PHE A 254 10.56 -16.96 -6.69
N SER A 255 11.62 -17.66 -7.10
CA SER A 255 11.54 -19.03 -7.61
C SER A 255 12.49 -19.95 -6.86
N TYR A 256 12.08 -21.20 -6.67
CA TYR A 256 12.91 -22.28 -6.14
C TYR A 256 12.62 -23.54 -6.95
N GLY A 257 13.51 -23.84 -7.91
CA GLY A 257 13.16 -24.81 -8.95
C GLY A 257 12.01 -24.31 -9.82
N ASP A 258 11.02 -25.18 -10.02
CA ASP A 258 9.77 -24.85 -10.71
C ASP A 258 8.76 -24.13 -9.81
N PHE A 259 8.92 -24.15 -8.49
CA PHE A 259 8.04 -23.39 -7.61
C PHE A 259 8.28 -21.88 -7.80
N SER A 260 7.21 -21.11 -7.95
CA SER A 260 7.27 -19.65 -7.99
C SER A 260 6.19 -19.02 -7.12
N PHE A 261 6.56 -17.96 -6.41
CA PHE A 261 5.67 -17.20 -5.56
C PHE A 261 5.78 -15.72 -5.93
N LEU A 262 4.63 -15.10 -6.16
CA LEU A 262 4.49 -13.67 -6.37
C LEU A 262 3.59 -13.11 -5.27
N THR A 263 3.98 -12.01 -4.64
CA THR A 263 3.04 -11.19 -3.86
C THR A 263 3.07 -9.74 -4.29
N SER A 264 1.89 -9.14 -4.40
CA SER A 264 1.74 -7.68 -4.55
C SER A 264 1.73 -6.92 -3.22
N VAL A 265 1.56 -7.61 -2.09
CA VAL A 265 1.32 -6.96 -0.78
C VAL A 265 0.21 -5.91 -0.96
N ASP A 266 0.51 -4.63 -0.74
CA ASP A 266 -0.37 -3.47 -0.90
C ASP A 266 -0.08 -2.64 -2.17
N SER A 267 0.80 -3.10 -3.05
CA SER A 267 1.15 -2.39 -4.28
C SER A 267 -0.05 -2.25 -5.21
N ASN A 268 -0.44 -1.02 -5.52
CA ASN A 268 -1.54 -0.73 -6.45
C ASN A 268 -1.25 -1.20 -7.89
N ASP A 269 0.01 -1.08 -8.34
CA ASP A 269 0.44 -1.45 -9.70
C ASP A 269 1.83 -2.10 -9.69
N LEU A 270 1.92 -3.31 -9.11
CA LEU A 270 3.19 -4.00 -8.91
C LEU A 270 3.98 -4.16 -10.23
N ASN A 271 5.26 -3.73 -10.22
CA ASN A 271 6.16 -3.76 -11.36
C ASN A 271 5.62 -3.07 -12.62
N PHE A 272 4.76 -2.05 -12.45
CA PHE A 272 4.12 -1.34 -13.58
C PHE A 272 3.29 -2.29 -14.45
N SER A 273 2.53 -3.18 -13.80
CA SER A 273 1.75 -4.25 -14.43
C SER A 273 2.57 -5.30 -15.20
N ARG A 274 3.91 -5.29 -15.09
CA ARG A 274 4.81 -6.26 -15.75
C ARG A 274 5.00 -7.51 -14.89
N HIS A 275 3.91 -8.21 -14.61
CA HIS A 275 3.93 -9.41 -13.78
C HIS A 275 4.54 -10.61 -14.52
N PRO A 276 5.05 -11.62 -13.80
CA PRO A 276 5.30 -12.93 -14.38
C PRO A 276 3.99 -13.63 -14.76
N LYS A 277 4.07 -14.65 -15.63
CA LYS A 277 2.95 -15.52 -15.99
C LYS A 277 3.10 -16.91 -15.38
N ASN A 278 1.98 -17.61 -15.22
CA ASN A 278 1.88 -19.00 -14.81
C ASN A 278 2.61 -19.30 -13.49
N VAL A 279 2.48 -18.41 -12.51
CA VAL A 279 3.13 -18.58 -11.21
C VAL A 279 2.44 -19.68 -10.40
N THR A 280 3.18 -20.34 -9.49
CA THR A 280 2.58 -21.36 -8.62
C THR A 280 1.59 -20.72 -7.67
N VAL A 281 2.02 -19.69 -6.94
CA VAL A 281 1.18 -18.98 -5.97
C VAL A 281 1.26 -17.48 -6.23
N TYR A 282 0.10 -16.84 -6.34
CA TYR A 282 -0.03 -15.38 -6.33
C TYR A 282 -0.78 -14.95 -5.06
N ALA A 283 -0.12 -14.15 -4.22
CA ALA A 283 -0.70 -13.57 -3.03
C ALA A 283 -0.96 -12.06 -3.20
N SER A 284 -2.05 -11.56 -2.62
CA SER A 284 -2.40 -10.15 -2.67
C SER A 284 -3.26 -9.75 -1.49
N ASN A 285 -3.18 -8.47 -1.09
CA ASN A 285 -4.28 -7.84 -0.36
C ASN A 285 -5.59 -8.01 -1.14
N PHE A 286 -6.66 -8.33 -0.43
CA PHE A 286 -7.97 -8.68 -0.96
C PHE A 286 -9.14 -8.01 -0.22
N ALA A 287 -8.92 -7.65 1.05
CA ALA A 287 -9.99 -7.32 2.01
C ALA A 287 -10.50 -5.89 1.82
N GLY A 288 -9.60 -4.93 1.62
CA GLY A 288 -9.92 -3.51 1.65
C GLY A 288 -10.17 -2.97 3.06
N GLY A 289 -10.80 -1.80 3.14
CA GLY A 289 -11.05 -1.11 4.40
C GLY A 289 -9.84 -0.39 5.00
N ALA A 290 -8.73 -0.30 4.25
CA ALA A 290 -7.47 0.32 4.65
C ALA A 290 -7.46 1.84 4.38
N SER A 291 -8.53 2.54 4.76
CA SER A 291 -8.66 3.99 4.56
C SER A 291 -9.66 4.58 5.53
N GLY A 292 -9.39 5.78 6.03
CA GLY A 292 -10.38 6.56 6.77
C GLY A 292 -11.59 6.97 5.91
N PHE A 293 -11.46 7.02 4.58
CA PHE A 293 -12.61 7.30 3.71
C PHE A 293 -13.43 6.02 3.44
N PRO A 294 -14.77 6.06 3.57
CA PRO A 294 -15.61 7.24 3.84
C PRO A 294 -15.97 7.42 5.33
N LEU A 295 -15.64 6.47 6.19
CA LEU A 295 -16.20 6.37 7.55
C LEU A 295 -15.76 7.49 8.50
N CYS A 296 -14.62 8.10 8.25
CA CYS A 296 -14.06 9.20 9.03
C CYS A 296 -14.43 10.59 8.49
N PHE A 297 -15.32 10.68 7.49
CA PHE A 297 -15.75 11.93 6.89
C PHE A 297 -17.15 12.30 7.39
N ASP A 298 -17.22 13.33 8.22
CA ASP A 298 -18.46 13.72 8.92
C ASP A 298 -19.47 14.42 8.00
N THR A 299 -19.02 14.89 6.83
CA THR A 299 -19.88 15.51 5.81
C THR A 299 -20.71 14.50 5.02
N LEU A 300 -20.34 13.23 5.06
CA LEU A 300 -21.06 12.17 4.36
C LEU A 300 -22.17 11.62 5.23
N SER A 301 -23.35 11.44 4.64
CA SER A 301 -24.43 10.68 5.25
C SER A 301 -24.05 9.20 5.41
N GLU A 302 -24.71 8.50 6.34
CA GLU A 302 -24.49 7.06 6.52
C GLU A 302 -24.83 6.24 5.27
N MET A 303 -25.74 6.73 4.42
CA MET A 303 -26.06 6.09 3.14
C MET A 303 -24.90 6.22 2.14
N GLU A 304 -24.35 7.42 1.97
CA GLU A 304 -23.18 7.65 1.12
C GLU A 304 -21.97 6.83 1.59
N LYS A 305 -21.72 6.78 2.91
CA LYS A 305 -20.65 5.97 3.50
C LYS A 305 -20.80 4.48 3.16
N LYS A 306 -22.01 3.94 3.19
CA LYS A 306 -22.30 2.55 2.81
C LYS A 306 -22.06 2.33 1.32
N ASP A 307 -22.50 3.26 0.47
CA ASP A 307 -22.33 3.17 -0.98
C ASP A 307 -20.86 3.22 -1.41
N TYR A 308 -20.09 4.17 -0.88
CA TYR A 308 -18.65 4.26 -1.14
C TYR A 308 -17.90 3.01 -0.64
N SER A 309 -18.20 2.53 0.56
CA SER A 309 -17.59 1.30 1.09
C SER A 309 -17.90 0.07 0.21
N SER A 310 -19.14 -0.04 -0.28
CA SER A 310 -19.57 -1.10 -1.21
C SER A 310 -18.85 -1.02 -2.55
N LYS A 311 -18.73 0.18 -3.13
CA LYS A 311 -17.97 0.42 -4.37
C LYS A 311 -16.50 0.05 -4.19
N ASN A 312 -15.86 0.47 -3.09
CA ASN A 312 -14.47 0.15 -2.81
C ASN A 312 -14.20 -1.35 -2.76
N ARG A 313 -15.06 -2.13 -2.08
CA ARG A 313 -14.95 -3.60 -2.05
C ARG A 313 -15.03 -4.22 -3.44
N LYS A 314 -16.00 -3.80 -4.25
CA LYS A 314 -16.16 -4.27 -5.64
C LYS A 314 -14.94 -3.94 -6.49
N THR A 315 -14.38 -2.73 -6.35
CA THR A 315 -13.16 -2.31 -7.06
C THR A 315 -11.99 -3.21 -6.71
N ILE A 316 -11.76 -3.49 -5.43
CA ILE A 316 -10.67 -4.38 -4.98
C ILE A 316 -10.84 -5.79 -5.57
N ARG A 317 -12.06 -6.34 -5.53
CA ARG A 317 -12.36 -7.63 -6.16
C ARG A 317 -12.04 -7.62 -7.66
N ALA A 318 -12.42 -6.57 -8.37
CA ALA A 318 -12.15 -6.43 -9.80
C ALA A 318 -10.64 -6.32 -10.11
N VAL A 319 -9.87 -5.61 -9.27
CA VAL A 319 -8.40 -5.50 -9.40
C VAL A 319 -7.75 -6.87 -9.21
N VAL A 320 -8.09 -7.58 -8.14
CA VAL A 320 -7.58 -8.94 -7.88
C VAL A 320 -7.93 -9.89 -9.02
N ALA A 321 -9.19 -9.90 -9.48
CA ALA A 321 -9.61 -10.72 -10.61
C ALA A 321 -8.88 -10.35 -11.92
N SER A 322 -8.60 -9.07 -12.15
CA SER A 322 -7.78 -8.62 -13.27
C SER A 322 -6.35 -9.17 -13.16
N ASN A 323 -5.74 -9.12 -11.97
CA ASN A 323 -4.37 -9.60 -11.76
C ASN A 323 -4.29 -11.11 -11.91
N VAL A 324 -5.23 -11.86 -11.34
CA VAL A 324 -5.31 -13.33 -11.49
C VAL A 324 -5.45 -13.73 -12.96
N ARG A 325 -6.27 -13.03 -13.76
CA ARG A 325 -6.38 -13.29 -15.21
C ARG A 325 -5.08 -13.02 -15.98
N LYS A 326 -4.33 -11.96 -15.61
CA LYS A 326 -3.05 -11.62 -16.25
C LYS A 326 -1.93 -12.58 -15.86
N ILE A 327 -1.82 -12.88 -14.57
CA ILE A 327 -0.75 -13.70 -13.98
C ILE A 327 -1.00 -15.19 -14.23
N LYS A 328 -2.27 -15.61 -14.30
CA LYS A 328 -2.69 -17.02 -14.44
C LYS A 328 -2.04 -17.93 -13.38
N PRO A 329 -2.15 -17.60 -12.08
CA PRO A 329 -1.55 -18.41 -11.04
C PRO A 329 -2.29 -19.75 -10.92
N ARG A 330 -1.58 -20.80 -10.50
CA ARG A 330 -2.24 -22.06 -10.12
C ARG A 330 -3.04 -21.90 -8.83
N PHE A 331 -2.46 -21.19 -7.86
CA PHE A 331 -3.12 -20.89 -6.59
C PHE A 331 -3.18 -19.37 -6.36
N PHE A 332 -4.36 -18.86 -6.02
CA PHE A 332 -4.52 -17.51 -5.47
C PHE A 332 -4.55 -17.58 -3.95
N LEU A 333 -3.79 -16.71 -3.29
CA LEU A 333 -3.64 -16.66 -1.84
C LEU A 333 -4.08 -15.28 -1.31
N PRO A 334 -5.34 -15.12 -0.89
CA PRO A 334 -5.77 -13.93 -0.17
C PRO A 334 -4.96 -13.80 1.14
N TYR A 335 -4.22 -12.70 1.28
CA TYR A 335 -3.46 -12.38 2.50
C TYR A 335 -3.37 -10.86 2.69
N ALA A 336 -2.63 -10.36 3.68
CA ALA A 336 -2.44 -8.91 3.91
C ALA A 336 -3.77 -8.13 4.06
N GLY A 337 -4.81 -8.78 4.57
CA GLY A 337 -6.13 -8.18 4.79
C GLY A 337 -6.74 -8.49 6.16
N PHE A 338 -6.00 -9.23 7.01
CA PHE A 338 -6.52 -9.79 8.26
C PHE A 338 -6.29 -8.88 9.47
N PHE A 339 -6.93 -7.71 9.48
CA PHE A 339 -6.96 -6.82 10.64
C PHE A 339 -8.40 -6.56 11.11
N HIS A 340 -8.53 -6.11 12.36
CA HIS A 340 -9.79 -5.73 12.97
C HIS A 340 -9.64 -4.54 13.93
N GLU A 341 -10.67 -3.72 14.00
CA GLU A 341 -10.76 -2.52 14.84
C GLU A 341 -11.21 -2.90 16.27
N ARG A 342 -10.37 -3.67 16.99
CA ARG A 342 -10.72 -4.31 18.28
C ARG A 342 -10.92 -3.36 19.47
N ALA A 343 -10.44 -2.12 19.39
CA ALA A 343 -10.55 -1.19 20.50
C ALA A 343 -11.98 -0.69 20.65
N LYS A 344 -12.50 -0.60 21.89
CA LYS A 344 -13.88 -0.14 22.16
C LYS A 344 -14.18 1.22 21.55
N ARG A 345 -13.20 2.12 21.55
CA ARG A 345 -13.31 3.45 20.94
C ARG A 345 -13.60 3.42 19.43
N ASP A 346 -13.30 2.31 18.75
CA ASP A 346 -13.44 2.12 17.31
C ASP A 346 -14.67 1.28 16.92
N GLU A 347 -15.62 1.06 17.84
CA GLU A 347 -16.84 0.25 17.62
C GLU A 347 -17.64 0.66 16.38
N TYR A 348 -17.79 1.96 16.12
CA TYR A 348 -18.44 2.45 14.89
C TYR A 348 -17.70 1.98 13.63
N ILE A 349 -16.38 2.04 13.63
CA ILE A 349 -15.57 1.61 12.49
C ILE A 349 -15.64 0.09 12.35
N ALA A 350 -15.48 -0.66 13.44
CA ALA A 350 -15.58 -2.12 13.45
C ALA A 350 -16.91 -2.61 12.85
N THR A 351 -18.00 -1.90 13.14
CA THR A 351 -19.34 -2.23 12.67
C THR A 351 -19.53 -1.91 11.18
N ASN A 352 -18.95 -0.82 10.68
CA ASN A 352 -19.26 -0.28 9.35
C ASN A 352 -18.15 -0.52 8.30
N ASN A 353 -16.92 -0.86 8.72
CA ASN A 353 -15.79 -1.14 7.83
C ASN A 353 -15.84 -2.57 7.29
N HIS A 354 -16.88 -2.87 6.51
CA HIS A 354 -17.06 -4.15 5.86
C HIS A 354 -15.97 -4.39 4.81
N LYS A 355 -15.28 -5.52 4.93
CA LYS A 355 -14.18 -5.97 4.08
C LYS A 355 -14.62 -7.17 3.22
N ASN A 356 -13.94 -7.43 2.11
CA ASN A 356 -14.14 -8.69 1.39
C ASN A 356 -13.65 -9.87 2.23
N SER A 357 -14.31 -11.02 2.11
CA SER A 357 -13.87 -12.27 2.72
C SER A 357 -13.05 -13.11 1.73
N VAL A 358 -12.50 -14.24 2.18
CA VAL A 358 -11.74 -15.15 1.30
C VAL A 358 -12.67 -15.80 0.27
N GLU A 359 -13.90 -16.11 0.69
CA GLU A 359 -14.93 -16.79 -0.09
C GLU A 359 -15.38 -15.96 -1.30
N ASP A 360 -15.28 -14.62 -1.23
CA ASP A 360 -15.55 -13.70 -2.34
C ASP A 360 -14.68 -13.95 -3.59
N PHE A 361 -13.63 -14.78 -3.43
CA PHE A 361 -12.61 -15.09 -4.43
C PHE A 361 -12.55 -16.57 -4.83
N TYR A 362 -13.45 -17.44 -4.37
CA TYR A 362 -13.42 -18.87 -4.74
C TYR A 362 -13.66 -19.15 -6.24
N ALA A 363 -14.31 -18.23 -6.96
CA ALA A 363 -14.64 -18.39 -8.38
C ALA A 363 -13.91 -17.37 -9.27
N LEU A 364 -12.63 -17.09 -9.00
CA LEU A 364 -11.85 -16.12 -9.79
C LEU A 364 -11.55 -16.60 -11.23
N SER A 365 -11.32 -17.89 -11.40
CA SER A 365 -10.96 -18.53 -12.68
C SER A 365 -11.06 -20.05 -12.54
N GLU A 366 -11.48 -20.76 -13.59
CA GLU A 366 -11.55 -22.23 -13.61
C GLU A 366 -10.18 -22.91 -13.39
N LYS A 367 -9.09 -22.20 -13.70
CA LYS A 367 -7.71 -22.73 -13.64
C LYS A 367 -6.93 -22.29 -12.41
N THR A 368 -7.56 -21.54 -11.51
CA THR A 368 -6.91 -20.99 -10.31
C THR A 368 -7.69 -21.41 -9.07
N GLU A 369 -7.05 -22.15 -8.18
CA GLU A 369 -7.64 -22.49 -6.88
C GLU A 369 -7.35 -21.37 -5.87
N THR A 370 -8.38 -20.87 -5.19
CA THR A 370 -8.21 -19.92 -4.08
C THR A 370 -7.99 -20.66 -2.77
N LEU A 371 -6.89 -20.35 -2.09
CA LEU A 371 -6.49 -20.99 -0.84
C LEU A 371 -7.05 -20.23 0.37
N ASN A 372 -7.69 -20.94 1.31
CA ASN A 372 -8.18 -20.34 2.55
C ASN A 372 -7.24 -20.61 3.73
N LEU A 373 -6.43 -19.61 4.06
CA LEU A 373 -5.47 -19.66 5.17
C LEU A 373 -6.13 -19.66 6.57
N LEU A 374 -7.42 -19.31 6.68
CA LEU A 374 -8.16 -19.42 7.94
C LEU A 374 -8.54 -20.88 8.25
N GLU A 375 -8.71 -21.70 7.20
CA GLU A 375 -8.99 -23.13 7.32
C GLU A 375 -7.70 -23.95 7.46
N LYS A 376 -6.72 -23.71 6.57
CA LYS A 376 -5.44 -24.42 6.50
C LYS A 376 -4.31 -23.41 6.29
N ASP A 377 -3.54 -23.17 7.33
CA ASP A 377 -2.46 -22.16 7.37
C ASP A 377 -1.05 -22.76 7.20
N GLU A 378 -0.93 -24.07 6.94
CA GLU A 378 0.34 -24.70 6.60
C GLU A 378 0.19 -25.53 5.31
N LEU A 379 0.97 -25.17 4.30
CA LEU A 379 0.87 -25.70 2.94
C LEU A 379 2.22 -26.29 2.52
N PHE A 380 2.21 -27.50 1.96
CA PHE A 380 3.42 -28.18 1.50
C PHE A 380 3.37 -28.35 0.00
N PHE A 381 4.38 -27.84 -0.69
CA PHE A 381 4.51 -27.96 -2.13
C PHE A 381 5.69 -28.86 -2.49
N GLU A 382 5.47 -29.67 -3.51
CA GLU A 382 6.53 -30.34 -4.26
C GLU A 382 6.52 -29.76 -5.68
N ASN A 383 7.57 -29.01 -6.02
CA ASN A 383 7.64 -28.19 -7.23
C ASN A 383 6.39 -27.29 -7.33
N ILE A 384 5.56 -27.48 -8.36
CA ILE A 384 4.35 -26.68 -8.61
C ILE A 384 3.07 -27.28 -7.98
N ASN A 385 3.17 -28.43 -7.33
CA ASN A 385 2.01 -29.18 -6.84
C ASN A 385 1.86 -29.02 -5.33
N LEU A 386 0.66 -28.68 -4.89
CA LEU A 386 0.30 -28.66 -3.47
C LEU A 386 -0.03 -30.09 -3.01
N ILE A 387 0.83 -30.67 -2.18
CA ILE A 387 0.75 -32.08 -1.79
C ILE A 387 0.06 -32.29 -0.45
N LYS A 388 0.06 -31.27 0.43
CA LYS A 388 -0.53 -31.37 1.78
C LYS A 388 -0.95 -30.01 2.32
N LYS A 389 -2.06 -30.00 3.07
CA LYS A 389 -2.57 -28.85 3.82
C LYS A 389 -2.79 -29.24 5.29
N ASN A 390 -2.28 -28.44 6.20
CA ASN A 390 -2.32 -28.63 7.65
C ASN A 390 -2.88 -27.38 8.34
N LYS A 391 -3.13 -27.51 9.65
CA LYS A 391 -3.44 -26.39 10.53
C LYS A 391 -2.41 -26.35 11.65
N ILE A 392 -1.81 -25.19 11.88
CA ILE A 392 -0.85 -24.97 12.97
C ILE A 392 -1.58 -24.75 14.29
N ASP A 393 -0.86 -24.98 15.38
CA ASP A 393 -1.34 -24.67 16.73
C ASP A 393 -1.19 -23.17 17.01
N ARG A 394 -2.26 -22.56 17.52
CA ARG A 394 -2.34 -21.12 17.81
C ARG A 394 -2.65 -20.91 19.29
N GLU A 395 -2.29 -19.75 19.79
CA GLU A 395 -2.68 -19.32 21.13
C GLU A 395 -4.21 -19.32 21.28
N ARG A 396 -4.70 -19.49 22.50
CA ARG A 396 -6.15 -19.50 22.78
C ARG A 396 -6.73 -18.10 22.92
N ASN A 397 -5.90 -17.11 23.24
CA ASN A 397 -6.28 -15.74 23.50
C ASN A 397 -5.30 -14.80 22.80
N TYR A 398 -5.77 -13.59 22.46
CA TYR A 398 -4.87 -12.53 22.03
C TYR A 398 -3.94 -12.14 23.19
N PRO A 399 -2.67 -11.80 22.90
CA PRO A 399 -1.71 -11.45 23.93
C PRO A 399 -2.04 -10.11 24.61
N GLU A 400 -2.79 -9.24 23.91
CA GLU A 400 -3.11 -7.90 24.39
C GLU A 400 -4.62 -7.60 24.49
N ASN A 401 -4.97 -6.85 25.54
CA ASN A 401 -6.18 -6.04 25.59
C ASN A 401 -5.89 -4.66 24.94
N PRO A 402 -6.63 -4.25 23.89
CA PRO A 402 -6.38 -3.00 23.18
C PRO A 402 -6.29 -1.76 24.07
N GLU A 403 -7.23 -1.59 25.01
CA GLU A 403 -7.31 -0.40 25.86
C GLU A 403 -6.11 -0.30 26.80
N GLN A 404 -5.76 -1.40 27.46
CA GLN A 404 -4.59 -1.45 28.35
C GLN A 404 -3.30 -1.23 27.56
N PHE A 405 -3.15 -1.87 26.41
CA PHE A 405 -1.95 -1.77 25.59
C PHE A 405 -1.74 -0.33 25.10
N MET A 406 -2.77 0.30 24.53
CA MET A 406 -2.69 1.71 24.09
C MET A 406 -2.39 2.65 25.26
N ARG A 407 -3.05 2.47 26.41
CA ARG A 407 -2.77 3.29 27.60
C ARG A 407 -1.31 3.22 28.01
N GLU A 408 -0.72 2.03 28.03
CA GLU A 408 0.70 1.85 28.38
C GLU A 408 1.65 2.46 27.34
N ILE A 409 1.35 2.30 26.05
CA ILE A 409 2.18 2.86 24.97
C ILE A 409 2.07 4.39 24.90
N PHE A 410 0.90 4.96 25.20
CA PHE A 410 0.64 6.39 25.06
C PHE A 410 0.89 7.22 26.32
N LYS A 411 1.05 6.60 27.50
CA LYS A 411 1.11 7.29 28.80
C LYS A 411 2.03 8.51 28.87
N ASP A 412 3.19 8.43 28.23
CA ASP A 412 4.22 9.48 28.28
C ASP A 412 4.21 10.38 27.03
N SER A 413 3.15 10.36 26.21
CA SER A 413 3.18 11.04 24.91
C SER A 413 2.86 12.52 24.98
N LYS A 414 2.18 12.99 26.03
CA LYS A 414 1.63 14.34 26.13
C LYS A 414 2.66 15.44 25.81
N MET A 415 2.29 16.35 24.91
CA MET A 415 3.14 17.46 24.46
C MET A 415 2.66 18.82 24.97
N LYS A 416 3.61 19.72 25.22
CA LYS A 416 3.37 21.13 25.53
C LYS A 416 3.03 21.90 24.25
N ASN A 417 2.32 23.02 24.42
CA ASN A 417 1.97 23.91 23.32
C ASN A 417 3.20 24.39 22.51
N SER A 418 4.32 24.69 23.18
CA SER A 418 5.56 25.08 22.51
C SER A 418 6.14 23.98 21.62
N GLU A 419 5.98 22.71 21.99
CA GLU A 419 6.45 21.57 21.20
C GLU A 419 5.59 21.37 19.94
N ILE A 420 4.26 21.52 20.07
CA ILE A 420 3.33 21.48 18.94
C ILE A 420 3.63 22.62 17.96
N LYS A 421 3.81 23.85 18.46
CA LYS A 421 4.19 25.00 17.62
C LYS A 421 5.47 24.72 16.86
N LYS A 422 6.50 24.24 17.55
CA LYS A 422 7.81 23.91 16.96
C LYS A 422 7.71 22.81 15.91
N TYR A 423 6.88 21.79 16.12
CA TYR A 423 6.65 20.73 15.13
C TYR A 423 6.15 21.31 13.81
N PHE A 424 5.06 22.09 13.83
CA PHE A 424 4.51 22.67 12.59
C PHE A 424 5.42 23.72 11.97
N GLN A 425 6.06 24.58 12.77
CA GLN A 425 7.02 25.57 12.29
C GLN A 425 8.23 24.93 11.59
N ASN A 426 8.66 23.76 12.06
CA ASN A 426 9.77 23.01 11.47
C ASN A 426 9.36 22.08 10.32
N SER A 427 8.06 21.98 10.01
CA SER A 427 7.59 21.10 8.92
C SER A 427 8.16 21.52 7.56
N GLY A 428 8.33 22.82 7.33
CA GLY A 428 8.69 23.35 6.01
C GLY A 428 7.58 23.18 4.96
N PHE A 429 6.37 22.79 5.37
CA PHE A 429 5.22 22.67 4.47
C PHE A 429 4.61 24.05 4.19
N GLN A 430 4.31 24.32 2.92
CA GLN A 430 3.60 25.51 2.46
C GLN A 430 2.57 25.12 1.40
N ASP A 431 1.34 25.61 1.55
CA ASP A 431 0.24 25.46 0.60
C ASP A 431 -0.80 26.53 0.95
N ASN A 432 -1.69 26.83 0.02
CA ASN A 432 -2.80 27.74 0.23
C ASN A 432 -3.90 27.07 1.10
N LEU A 433 -3.54 26.75 2.35
CA LEU A 433 -4.27 25.88 3.26
C LEU A 433 -4.14 26.38 4.71
N ILE A 434 -5.28 26.44 5.41
CA ILE A 434 -5.33 26.49 6.87
C ILE A 434 -5.85 25.16 7.39
N VAL A 435 -5.14 24.56 8.35
CA VAL A 435 -5.57 23.32 9.02
C VAL A 435 -6.03 23.64 10.42
N TYR A 436 -7.29 23.32 10.70
CA TYR A 436 -7.93 23.46 11.99
C TYR A 436 -7.91 22.12 12.71
N ILE A 437 -7.33 22.06 13.91
CA ILE A 437 -7.15 20.82 14.66
C ILE A 437 -7.90 20.92 15.99
N THR A 438 -8.79 19.96 16.22
CA THR A 438 -9.49 19.78 17.50
C THR A 438 -9.02 18.47 18.10
N LEU A 439 -8.37 18.53 19.26
CA LEU A 439 -7.98 17.33 20.01
C LEU A 439 -9.11 16.90 20.93
N LEU A 440 -9.38 15.59 20.94
CA LEU A 440 -10.46 14.98 21.69
C LEU A 440 -9.90 14.00 22.74
N ASN A 441 -10.39 14.11 23.97
CA ASN A 441 -10.17 13.14 25.05
C ASN A 441 -11.53 12.63 25.52
N ASP A 442 -11.81 11.34 25.29
CA ASP A 442 -13.13 10.72 25.51
C ASP A 442 -14.30 11.53 24.92
N ASN A 443 -14.16 11.92 23.65
CA ASN A 443 -15.11 12.74 22.87
C ASN A 443 -15.31 14.18 23.39
N LYS A 444 -14.57 14.62 24.41
CA LYS A 444 -14.56 16.01 24.87
C LYS A 444 -13.40 16.77 24.24
N ILE A 445 -13.65 18.01 23.84
CA ILE A 445 -12.61 18.90 23.32
C ILE A 445 -11.60 19.16 24.45
N SER A 446 -10.36 18.74 24.25
CA SER A 446 -9.26 19.04 25.18
C SER A 446 -8.45 20.25 24.72
N LYS A 447 -8.38 20.48 23.40
CA LYS A 447 -7.61 21.57 22.80
C LYS A 447 -8.10 21.87 21.38
N GLN A 448 -8.05 23.13 21.02
CA GLN A 448 -8.20 23.59 19.64
C GLN A 448 -7.03 24.48 19.26
N PHE A 449 -6.65 24.41 17.99
CA PHE A 449 -5.68 25.32 17.39
C PHE A 449 -5.81 25.28 15.86
N CYS A 450 -5.27 26.29 15.18
CA CYS A 450 -5.13 26.28 13.74
C CYS A 450 -3.67 26.48 13.31
N VAL A 451 -3.35 25.98 12.12
CA VAL A 451 -2.04 26.12 11.49
C VAL A 451 -2.24 26.73 10.12
N ASN A 452 -1.70 27.93 9.92
CA ASN A 452 -1.76 28.63 8.64
C ASN A 452 -0.50 28.30 7.82
N PHE A 453 -0.65 27.53 6.74
CA PHE A 453 0.42 27.18 5.82
C PHE A 453 0.49 28.08 4.58
N SER A 454 -0.46 29.03 4.43
CA SER A 454 -0.51 29.96 3.30
C SER A 454 0.51 31.09 3.40
N GLU A 455 1.06 31.32 4.60
CA GLU A 455 2.05 32.36 4.85
C GLU A 455 3.48 31.83 4.80
N LYS A 456 4.43 32.73 4.51
CA LYS A 456 5.86 32.39 4.46
C LYS A 456 6.37 31.83 5.80
N ASN A 457 5.90 32.37 6.91
CA ASN A 457 6.19 31.88 8.25
C ASN A 457 4.96 31.16 8.78
N ILE A 458 5.09 29.86 9.08
CA ILE A 458 3.98 29.05 9.57
C ILE A 458 3.51 29.60 10.92
N GLN A 459 2.26 30.06 10.95
CA GLN A 459 1.62 30.54 12.17
C GLN A 459 0.80 29.43 12.80
N VAL A 460 0.96 29.26 14.12
CA VAL A 460 0.21 28.29 14.92
C VAL A 460 -0.51 29.05 16.03
N ASP A 461 -1.81 29.21 15.87
CA ASP A 461 -2.67 29.89 16.83
C ASP A 461 -3.42 28.86 17.68
N ILE A 462 -3.22 28.94 19.00
CA ILE A 462 -3.83 28.01 19.96
C ILE A 462 -5.00 28.75 20.61
N SER A 463 -6.02 28.99 19.80
CA SER A 463 -7.29 29.56 20.19
C SER A 463 -8.42 28.59 19.86
N GLU A 464 -9.52 28.73 20.58
CA GLU A 464 -10.77 28.07 20.20
C GLU A 464 -11.29 28.61 18.88
N TYR A 465 -12.03 27.78 18.15
CA TYR A 465 -12.64 28.15 16.88
C TYR A 465 -13.98 27.44 16.66
N CYS A 466 -14.86 28.07 15.90
CA CYS A 466 -16.12 27.49 15.45
C CYS A 466 -16.00 27.04 13.98
N TRP A 467 -15.85 25.74 13.76
CA TRP A 467 -15.68 25.20 12.41
C TRP A 467 -16.87 25.52 11.49
N GLN A 468 -18.10 25.48 12.00
CA GLN A 468 -19.29 25.78 11.19
C GLN A 468 -19.26 27.20 10.62
N GLU A 469 -18.83 28.19 11.42
CA GLU A 469 -18.68 29.57 10.95
C GLU A 469 -17.56 29.71 9.91
N ILE A 470 -16.42 29.06 10.15
CA ILE A 470 -15.29 29.04 9.21
C ILE A 470 -15.71 28.41 7.88
N ARG A 471 -16.43 27.28 7.95
CA ARG A 471 -16.90 26.54 6.80
C ARG A 471 -17.85 27.41 5.96
N LEU A 472 -18.86 28.01 6.58
CA LEU A 472 -19.80 28.91 5.91
C LEU A 472 -19.08 30.10 5.24
N LYS A 473 -18.15 30.75 5.94
CA LYS A 473 -17.39 31.88 5.36
C LYS A 473 -16.54 31.46 4.15
N ASN A 474 -15.90 30.29 4.21
CA ASN A 474 -15.04 29.81 3.13
C ASN A 474 -15.78 29.24 1.91
N ILE A 475 -17.03 28.80 2.05
CA ILE A 475 -17.86 28.43 0.90
C ILE A 475 -18.05 29.64 -0.04
N HIS A 476 -18.05 30.86 0.51
CA HIS A 476 -18.31 32.10 -0.23
C HIS A 476 -17.04 32.85 -0.67
N SER A 477 -15.83 32.35 -0.39
CA SER A 477 -14.56 33.06 -0.61
C SER A 477 -13.89 32.83 -1.98
N GLU A 478 -14.65 32.42 -3.00
CA GLU A 478 -14.15 32.04 -4.34
C GLU A 478 -13.05 30.95 -4.33
N GLY A 479 -12.95 30.16 -3.26
CA GLY A 479 -12.05 29.00 -3.21
C GLY A 479 -10.55 29.32 -3.21
N LYS A 480 -10.15 30.59 -2.99
CA LYS A 480 -8.73 30.95 -2.99
C LYS A 480 -8.00 30.30 -1.83
N LEU A 481 -8.55 30.22 -0.62
CA LEU A 481 -7.89 29.62 0.54
C LEU A 481 -8.63 28.34 0.98
N LYS A 482 -7.93 27.20 1.02
CA LYS A 482 -8.50 25.92 1.46
C LYS A 482 -8.51 25.87 2.99
N ALA A 483 -9.54 25.25 3.56
CA ALA A 483 -9.60 24.93 4.99
C ALA A 483 -9.86 23.44 5.21
N LEU A 484 -9.12 22.83 6.13
CA LEU A 484 -9.22 21.42 6.51
C LEU A 484 -9.43 21.34 8.02
N GLU A 485 -10.52 20.72 8.47
CA GLU A 485 -10.73 20.37 9.87
C GLU A 485 -10.32 18.93 10.14
N LEU A 486 -9.52 18.73 11.19
CA LEU A 486 -9.17 17.44 11.73
C LEU A 486 -9.55 17.38 13.21
N LYS A 487 -10.53 16.53 13.53
CA LYS A 487 -10.87 16.18 14.93
C LYS A 487 -10.12 14.91 15.28
N ILE A 488 -9.09 14.99 16.13
CA ILE A 488 -8.11 13.92 16.35
C ILE A 488 -8.15 13.47 17.81
N ARG A 489 -8.03 12.16 18.07
CA ARG A 489 -7.83 11.68 19.44
C ARG A 489 -6.51 12.20 20.00
N GLU A 490 -6.59 12.82 21.18
CA GLU A 490 -5.47 13.55 21.80
C GLU A 490 -4.24 12.66 22.03
N ASP A 491 -4.45 11.46 22.56
CA ASP A 491 -3.39 10.49 22.86
C ASP A 491 -2.59 10.08 21.61
N SER A 492 -3.32 9.79 20.53
CA SER A 492 -2.82 9.32 19.25
C SER A 492 -2.09 10.46 18.54
N PHE A 493 -2.65 11.68 18.57
CA PHE A 493 -1.99 12.88 18.05
C PHE A 493 -0.63 13.10 18.70
N TYR A 494 -0.58 13.10 20.03
CA TYR A 494 0.68 13.30 20.75
C TYR A 494 1.67 12.17 20.50
N TRP A 495 1.21 10.92 20.49
CA TRP A 495 2.09 9.78 20.25
C TRP A 495 2.71 9.82 18.84
N VAL A 496 1.91 10.15 17.82
CA VAL A 496 2.38 10.28 16.42
C VAL A 496 3.44 11.37 16.29
N LEU A 497 3.16 12.58 16.80
CA LEU A 497 4.12 13.70 16.73
C LEU A 497 5.40 13.39 17.51
N LYS A 498 5.28 12.92 18.77
CA LYS A 498 6.43 12.66 19.64
C LYS A 498 7.36 11.58 19.07
N ASN A 499 6.79 10.57 18.43
CA ASN A 499 7.57 9.46 17.87
C ASN A 499 7.97 9.66 16.40
N LYS A 500 7.64 10.82 15.82
CA LYS A 500 7.87 11.14 14.41
C LYS A 500 7.28 10.08 13.50
N LYS A 501 6.02 9.73 13.73
CA LYS A 501 5.28 8.75 12.93
C LYS A 501 4.59 9.44 11.74
N SER A 502 4.19 8.64 10.75
CA SER A 502 3.42 9.11 9.61
C SER A 502 2.04 9.60 10.07
N TRP A 503 1.49 10.63 9.43
CA TRP A 503 0.09 11.01 9.70
C TRP A 503 -0.94 10.00 9.18
N GLU A 504 -0.51 8.98 8.43
CA GLU A 504 -1.34 7.81 8.13
C GLU A 504 -1.67 6.98 9.38
N ASP A 505 -0.82 7.02 10.42
CA ASP A 505 -1.18 6.46 11.73
C ASP A 505 -2.46 7.09 12.29
N LEU A 506 -2.79 8.32 11.89
CA LEU A 506 -4.03 8.99 12.29
C LEU A 506 -5.17 8.72 11.30
N SER A 507 -4.92 8.87 10.00
CA SER A 507 -5.97 8.81 8.98
C SER A 507 -6.39 7.38 8.65
N ILE A 508 -5.44 6.48 8.35
CA ILE A 508 -5.68 5.06 8.11
C ILE A 508 -6.03 4.34 9.43
N GLY A 509 -5.48 4.83 10.53
CA GLY A 509 -5.78 4.35 11.88
C GLY A 509 -7.13 4.79 12.44
N PHE A 510 -7.96 5.52 11.68
CA PHE A 510 -9.29 6.00 12.10
C PHE A 510 -9.29 6.94 13.33
N GLN A 511 -8.13 7.49 13.69
CA GLN A 511 -7.94 8.34 14.87
C GLN A 511 -8.38 9.79 14.64
N CYS A 512 -8.69 10.17 13.40
CA CYS A 512 -9.24 11.48 13.09
C CYS A 512 -10.61 11.41 12.39
N ARG A 513 -11.39 12.49 12.51
CA ARG A 513 -12.51 12.83 11.63
C ARG A 513 -12.14 14.05 10.80
N ILE A 514 -12.59 14.06 9.55
CA ILE A 514 -12.13 14.98 8.52
C ILE A 514 -13.33 15.72 7.93
N ASP A 515 -13.23 17.04 7.86
CA ASP A 515 -14.08 17.92 7.05
C ASP A 515 -13.17 18.92 6.31
N ARG A 516 -13.63 19.44 5.18
CA ARG A 516 -12.85 20.30 4.29
C ARG A 516 -13.74 21.21 3.47
N VAL A 517 -13.22 22.38 3.16
CA VAL A 517 -13.84 23.36 2.26
C VAL A 517 -12.76 24.07 1.43
N PRO A 518 -12.87 24.10 0.09
CA PRO A 518 -13.80 23.32 -0.73
C PRO A 518 -13.57 21.79 -0.59
N ASP A 519 -14.48 20.98 -1.14
CA ASP A 519 -14.41 19.51 -1.04
C ASP A 519 -13.33 18.91 -1.97
N VAL A 520 -12.07 19.24 -1.72
CA VAL A 520 -10.91 18.86 -2.54
C VAL A 520 -9.91 18.04 -1.73
N TYR A 521 -9.25 17.06 -2.36
CA TYR A 521 -8.23 16.28 -1.66
C TYR A 521 -6.92 17.07 -1.53
N ASN A 522 -6.52 17.39 -0.29
CA ASN A 522 -5.27 18.09 0.02
C ASN A 522 -4.05 17.16 -0.15
N ALA A 523 -3.81 16.69 -1.37
CA ALA A 523 -2.79 15.68 -1.68
C ALA A 523 -1.39 16.08 -1.19
N ASN A 524 -0.99 17.34 -1.38
CA ASN A 524 0.33 17.85 -0.95
C ASN A 524 0.50 17.79 0.57
N PHE A 525 -0.56 18.13 1.32
CA PHE A 525 -0.56 18.06 2.78
C PHE A 525 -0.37 16.62 3.27
N TRP A 526 -1.23 15.71 2.80
CA TRP A 526 -1.14 14.30 3.20
C TRP A 526 0.19 13.68 2.77
N PHE A 527 0.65 13.95 1.54
CA PHE A 527 1.95 13.47 1.07
C PHE A 527 3.10 13.96 1.96
N HIS A 528 3.13 15.26 2.31
CA HIS A 528 4.18 15.83 3.15
C HIS A 528 4.21 15.18 4.53
N PHE A 529 3.09 15.20 5.27
CA PHE A 529 3.04 14.70 6.65
C PHE A 529 3.07 13.16 6.76
N THR A 530 2.91 12.45 5.64
CA THR A 530 3.15 10.99 5.55
C THR A 530 4.62 10.65 5.31
N ASN A 531 5.29 11.38 4.43
CA ASN A 531 6.62 10.99 3.92
C ASN A 531 7.78 11.76 4.54
N ILE A 532 7.53 12.90 5.20
CA ILE A 532 8.55 13.74 5.82
C ILE A 532 8.46 13.61 7.34
N TYR A 533 9.48 12.99 7.93
CA TYR A 533 9.61 12.78 9.37
C TYR A 533 10.22 14.02 10.04
N ILE A 534 9.36 14.89 10.60
CA ILE A 534 9.71 16.18 11.21
C ILE A 534 10.42 16.02 12.56
#